data_AF-A0A4Q4V9C9-F1
#
_entry.id   AF-A0A4Q4V9C9-F1
#
_cell.length_a   1.000
_cell.length_b   1.000
_cell.length_c   1.000
_cell.angle_alpha   90.00
_cell.angle_beta   90.00
_cell.angle_gamma   90.00
#
_symmetry.space_group_name_H-M   'P 1'
#
loop_
_entity.id
_entity.type
_entity.pdbx_description
1 polymer ?
#
loop_
_entity_poly.entity_id
_entity_poly.type
_entity_poly.pdbx_seq_one_letter_code
_entity_poly.pdbx_strand_id
1 'polypeptide(L)'
;MVGVPGRITPKSHPQRTISLNLSPPPELRLIAFQWDIYGARMFDNFIWRSYGAGWLDRAAQGELDILSLDAVKAFSQFSFGQSNRIRDIQIQGGARYGSCLRLLRDKLEKGAATADGGQLLVPTILVLLMVASIQADRTAAVYHLGAIRDVLKMCGPEAFQQQSLRHAFEAARATLLIVSLFARRRLFLEEPRWQRVPWLLDQASKHPQSHLLDIFVTIPGLLEEERHMSEEDTIPLNDFVDSMPTPGSQHSRRLALCNSIAAQLEKLYRWRWDWQHENGQYVAADDESSWRPEDPAWDLLIGFGNNRWLTRLRFDRPVYANDVMLYNAALMWLMALLWKIEPSRAGVVITNCARRATPTPEFPAPSFFSPLLERPGTALSIRVPAAEVCRAYDWLSRHHHPCSATEDQMCLYLFPLGMARSVLGMDPNGREWITAMLDSSPVTRGYGTAYSSVAGFAAYITEDALRPDVKGAARVSEGIVLGGYAGSC
;
A
#
# COMPACT_ATOMS: atom_id res chain seq x y z
N MET A 1 60.95 -92.19 18.33
CA MET A 1 59.55 -92.58 18.05
C MET A 1 58.68 -91.87 19.07
N VAL A 2 58.06 -90.76 18.67
CA VAL A 2 56.62 -90.68 18.31
C VAL A 2 55.75 -90.85 19.56
N GLY A 3 55.02 -89.79 19.91
CA GLY A 3 54.19 -89.72 21.11
C GLY A 3 52.68 -89.66 20.87
N VAL A 4 52.00 -89.42 22.01
CA VAL A 4 50.69 -88.77 22.21
C VAL A 4 49.46 -89.65 21.87
N PRO A 5 48.24 -89.52 22.50
CA PRO A 5 47.77 -88.61 23.56
C PRO A 5 47.03 -89.26 24.77
N GLY A 6 47.00 -88.51 25.87
CA GLY A 6 46.00 -88.60 26.94
C GLY A 6 44.72 -87.80 26.64
N ARG A 7 43.60 -88.31 27.14
CA ARG A 7 42.21 -87.90 26.90
C ARG A 7 41.86 -86.63 27.70
N ILE A 8 41.45 -85.55 27.01
CA ILE A 8 40.97 -84.30 27.62
C ILE A 8 39.50 -84.10 27.25
N THR A 9 38.66 -83.91 28.27
CA THR A 9 37.23 -83.54 28.19
C THR A 9 37.04 -82.11 27.69
N PRO A 10 36.03 -81.81 26.86
CA PRO A 10 35.81 -80.47 26.33
C PRO A 10 35.19 -79.55 27.40
N LYS A 11 35.87 -78.42 27.67
CA LYS A 11 35.30 -77.28 28.40
C LYS A 11 34.43 -76.46 27.44
N SER A 12 33.17 -76.25 27.82
CA SER A 12 32.23 -75.36 27.14
C SER A 12 32.69 -73.90 27.24
N HIS A 13 32.94 -73.27 26.09
CA HIS A 13 33.15 -71.83 26.00
C HIS A 13 31.81 -71.07 26.12
N PRO A 14 31.74 -69.95 26.87
CA PRO A 14 30.55 -69.12 26.90
C PRO A 14 30.43 -68.35 25.57
N GLN A 15 29.28 -68.50 24.90
CA GLN A 15 28.90 -67.68 23.76
C GLN A 15 28.79 -66.21 24.22
N ARG A 16 29.73 -65.37 23.75
CA ARG A 16 29.55 -63.92 23.75
C ARG A 16 28.45 -63.58 22.74
N THR A 17 27.24 -63.39 23.23
CA THR A 17 26.19 -62.65 22.52
C THR A 17 26.64 -61.19 22.44
N ILE A 18 27.18 -60.80 21.28
CA ILE A 18 27.37 -59.38 20.94
C ILE A 18 25.97 -58.83 20.67
N SER A 19 25.36 -58.25 21.69
CA SER A 19 24.14 -57.46 21.52
C SER A 19 24.55 -56.18 20.79
N LEU A 20 24.36 -56.15 19.47
CA LEU A 20 24.42 -54.92 18.68
C LEU A 20 23.23 -54.07 19.12
N ASN A 21 23.48 -53.20 20.10
CA ASN A 21 22.60 -52.08 20.43
C ASN A 21 22.60 -51.13 19.22
N LEU A 22 21.80 -51.45 18.22
CA LEU A 22 21.39 -50.51 17.18
C LEU A 22 20.31 -49.62 17.78
N SER A 23 20.73 -48.69 18.64
CA SER A 23 19.90 -47.55 18.99
C SER A 23 19.51 -46.85 17.68
N PRO A 24 18.22 -46.50 17.50
CA PRO A 24 17.79 -45.79 16.30
C PRO A 24 18.66 -44.52 16.14
N PRO A 25 19.03 -44.14 14.91
CA PRO A 25 19.80 -42.94 14.69
C PRO A 25 19.10 -41.76 15.37
N PRO A 26 19.87 -40.87 16.03
CA PRO A 26 19.29 -39.76 16.78
C PRO A 26 18.39 -38.94 15.86
N GLU A 27 17.14 -38.73 16.28
CA GLU A 27 16.17 -37.92 15.54
C GLU A 27 16.77 -36.54 15.26
N LEU A 28 16.74 -36.13 13.99
CA LEU A 28 17.15 -34.79 13.56
C LEU A 28 16.31 -33.75 14.30
N ARG A 29 16.92 -33.11 15.30
CA ARG A 29 16.29 -32.01 16.02
C ARG A 29 16.21 -30.79 15.10
N LEU A 30 15.01 -30.46 14.64
CA LEU A 30 14.74 -29.30 13.78
C LEU A 30 14.97 -27.93 14.46
N ILE A 31 15.42 -27.90 15.72
CA ILE A 31 15.73 -26.68 16.48
C ILE A 31 16.78 -25.83 15.75
N ALA A 32 17.77 -26.45 15.09
CA ALA A 32 18.79 -25.73 14.34
C ALA A 32 18.18 -24.93 13.15
N PHE A 33 17.06 -25.40 12.60
CA PHE A 33 16.36 -24.82 11.45
C PHE A 33 15.14 -23.99 11.86
N GLN A 34 14.93 -23.74 13.15
CA GLN A 34 13.73 -23.06 13.63
C GLN A 34 13.51 -21.69 12.96
N TRP A 35 14.60 -20.95 12.72
CA TRP A 35 14.55 -19.62 12.11
C TRP A 35 14.24 -19.70 10.62
N ASP A 36 14.71 -20.75 9.95
CA ASP A 36 14.40 -21.00 8.54
C ASP A 36 12.91 -21.33 8.39
N ILE A 37 12.36 -22.15 9.30
CA ILE A 37 10.94 -22.51 9.32
C ILE A 37 10.05 -21.29 9.60
N TYR A 38 10.37 -20.52 10.64
CA TYR A 38 9.58 -19.32 10.99
C TYR A 38 9.70 -18.24 9.92
N GLY A 39 10.91 -18.04 9.39
CA GLY A 39 11.20 -17.09 8.32
C GLY A 39 10.46 -17.44 7.04
N ALA A 40 10.55 -18.69 6.57
CA ALA A 40 9.84 -19.15 5.38
C ALA A 40 8.34 -18.91 5.50
N ARG A 41 7.74 -19.29 6.63
CA ARG A 41 6.30 -19.09 6.87
C ARG A 41 5.90 -17.61 6.90
N MET A 42 6.76 -16.75 7.44
CA MET A 42 6.54 -15.30 7.45
C MET A 42 6.60 -14.73 6.03
N PHE A 43 7.55 -15.16 5.21
CA PHE A 43 7.72 -14.73 3.83
C PHE A 43 6.69 -15.33 2.86
N ASP A 44 5.95 -16.38 3.25
CA ASP A 44 4.74 -16.82 2.53
C ASP A 44 3.62 -15.77 2.57
N ASN A 45 3.65 -14.83 3.53
CA ASN A 45 2.72 -13.72 3.55
C ASN A 45 3.14 -12.69 2.50
N PHE A 46 2.48 -12.74 1.33
CA PHE A 46 2.81 -11.89 0.19
C PHE A 46 2.70 -10.39 0.50
N ILE A 47 1.83 -9.95 1.42
CA ILE A 47 1.72 -8.52 1.80
C ILE A 47 3.01 -8.07 2.48
N TRP A 48 3.48 -8.85 3.46
CA TRP A 48 4.72 -8.54 4.17
C TRP A 48 5.93 -8.61 3.27
N ARG A 49 5.96 -9.64 2.40
CA ARG A 49 7.06 -9.81 1.45
C ARG A 49 7.11 -8.69 0.42
N SER A 50 5.98 -8.31 -0.18
CA SER A 50 5.94 -7.24 -1.18
C SER A 50 6.20 -5.86 -0.57
N TYR A 51 5.73 -5.61 0.66
CA TYR A 51 6.06 -4.39 1.41
C TYR A 51 7.54 -4.33 1.80
N GLY A 52 8.09 -5.49 2.17
CA GLY A 52 9.46 -5.71 2.61
C GLY A 52 10.48 -5.86 1.49
N ALA A 53 10.06 -5.89 0.23
CA ALA A 53 10.92 -6.29 -0.88
C ALA A 53 12.19 -5.42 -0.95
N GLY A 54 13.33 -6.10 -1.09
CA GLY A 54 14.65 -5.47 -1.20
C GLY A 54 15.27 -4.94 0.10
N TRP A 55 14.56 -4.98 1.25
CA TRP A 55 15.14 -4.62 2.56
C TRP A 55 14.86 -5.64 3.67
N LEU A 56 13.69 -6.28 3.69
CA LEU A 56 13.30 -7.24 4.73
C LEU A 56 14.05 -8.55 4.61
N ASP A 57 14.28 -9.05 3.38
CA ASP A 57 15.10 -10.25 3.14
C ASP A 57 16.55 -10.03 3.60
N ARG A 58 17.12 -8.86 3.30
CA ARG A 58 18.46 -8.47 3.73
C ARG A 58 18.55 -8.34 5.25
N ALA A 59 17.53 -7.79 5.90
CA ALA A 59 17.42 -7.78 7.36
C ALA A 59 17.37 -9.21 7.93
N ALA A 60 16.60 -10.11 7.30
CA ALA A 60 16.49 -11.51 7.71
C ALA A 60 17.79 -12.31 7.55
N GLN A 61 18.63 -11.92 6.58
CA GLN A 61 19.96 -12.48 6.33
C GLN A 61 21.05 -11.85 7.21
N GLY A 62 20.72 -10.78 7.95
CA GLY A 62 21.69 -10.05 8.78
C GLY A 62 22.61 -9.12 8.01
N GLU A 63 22.29 -8.79 6.75
CA GLU A 63 23.10 -7.92 5.89
C GLU A 63 22.96 -6.43 6.23
N LEU A 64 21.88 -6.03 6.92
CA LEU A 64 21.67 -4.64 7.33
C LEU A 64 22.34 -4.37 8.69
N ASP A 65 21.82 -4.98 9.76
CA ASP A 65 22.44 -4.94 11.07
C ASP A 65 21.91 -6.05 11.98
N ILE A 66 22.57 -6.27 13.12
CA ILE A 66 22.19 -7.31 14.09
C ILE A 66 20.81 -7.04 14.71
N LEU A 67 20.46 -5.76 14.95
CA LEU A 67 19.19 -5.42 15.60
C LEU A 67 18.00 -5.65 14.67
N SER A 68 18.13 -5.34 13.36
CA SER A 68 17.10 -5.67 12.38
C SER A 68 16.94 -7.18 12.22
N LEU A 69 18.03 -7.95 12.23
CA LEU A 69 17.97 -9.42 12.24
C LEU A 69 17.18 -9.96 13.44
N ASP A 70 17.47 -9.45 14.63
CA ASP A 70 16.75 -9.86 15.84
C ASP A 70 15.28 -9.44 15.81
N ALA A 71 14.96 -8.27 15.23
CA ALA A 71 13.59 -7.84 15.02
C ALA A 71 12.85 -8.77 14.03
N VAL A 72 13.49 -9.20 12.94
CA VAL A 72 12.91 -10.17 11.99
C VAL A 72 12.70 -11.53 12.66
N LYS A 73 13.62 -11.98 13.50
CA LYS A 73 13.43 -13.19 14.31
C LYS A 73 12.25 -13.06 15.28
N ALA A 74 12.09 -11.90 15.92
CA ALA A 74 10.94 -11.64 16.78
C ALA A 74 9.62 -11.70 16.00
N PHE A 75 9.60 -11.06 14.82
CA PHE A 75 8.44 -11.00 13.96
C PHE A 75 8.05 -12.36 13.39
N SER A 76 9.00 -13.09 12.80
CA SER A 76 8.76 -14.44 12.26
C SER A 76 8.29 -15.41 13.34
N GLN A 77 8.93 -15.41 14.53
CA GLN A 77 8.54 -16.25 15.64
C GLN A 77 7.13 -15.93 16.15
N PHE A 78 6.83 -14.64 16.37
CA PHE A 78 5.52 -14.21 16.83
C PHE A 78 4.41 -14.57 15.83
N SER A 79 4.64 -14.26 14.55
CA SER A 79 3.73 -14.55 13.44
C SER A 79 3.49 -16.06 13.29
N PHE A 80 4.53 -16.88 13.41
CA PHE A 80 4.41 -18.34 13.37
C PHE A 80 3.57 -18.87 14.54
N GLY A 81 3.87 -18.42 15.76
CA GLY A 81 3.10 -18.80 16.95
C GLY A 81 1.63 -18.41 16.84
N GLN A 82 1.33 -17.21 16.35
CA GLN A 82 -0.06 -16.76 16.18
C GLN A 82 -0.80 -17.54 15.08
N SER A 83 -0.21 -17.66 13.89
CA SER A 83 -0.84 -18.34 12.73
C SER A 83 -1.10 -19.82 12.98
N ASN A 84 -0.23 -20.49 13.74
CA ASN A 84 -0.38 -21.90 14.10
C ASN A 84 -1.04 -22.12 15.48
N ARG A 85 -1.45 -21.03 16.17
CA ARG A 85 -2.06 -21.07 17.52
C ARG A 85 -1.18 -21.75 18.59
N ILE A 86 0.14 -21.61 18.49
CA ILE A 86 1.13 -22.14 19.43
C ILE A 86 1.54 -21.03 20.40
N ARG A 87 0.91 -21.02 21.58
CA ARG A 87 1.07 -19.95 22.60
C ARG A 87 2.51 -19.78 23.08
N ASP A 88 3.25 -20.86 23.29
CA ASP A 88 4.61 -20.79 23.82
C ASP A 88 5.56 -20.07 22.86
N ILE A 89 5.47 -20.40 21.56
CA ILE A 89 6.24 -19.72 20.51
C ILE A 89 5.83 -18.25 20.43
N GLN A 90 4.54 -17.95 20.52
CA GLN A 90 4.02 -16.58 20.52
C GLN A 90 4.57 -15.76 21.70
N ILE A 91 4.59 -16.33 22.92
CA ILE A 91 5.13 -15.68 24.12
C ILE A 91 6.64 -15.41 23.94
N GLN A 92 7.39 -16.39 23.41
CA GLN A 92 8.82 -16.22 23.15
C GLN A 92 9.09 -15.12 22.10
N GLY A 93 8.29 -15.07 21.04
CA GLY A 93 8.34 -13.99 20.05
C GLY A 93 8.07 -12.62 20.68
N GLY A 94 7.08 -12.54 21.58
CA GLY A 94 6.80 -11.32 22.36
C GLY A 94 7.94 -10.92 23.30
N ALA A 95 8.58 -11.87 23.97
CA ALA A 95 9.74 -11.60 24.81
C ALA A 95 10.94 -11.07 24.00
N ARG A 96 11.17 -11.63 22.80
CA ARG A 96 12.21 -11.15 21.87
C ARG A 96 11.90 -9.75 21.35
N TYR A 97 10.65 -9.48 20.95
CA TYR A 97 10.18 -8.14 20.60
C TYR A 97 10.48 -7.12 21.72
N GLY A 98 10.15 -7.45 22.97
CA GLY A 98 10.47 -6.61 24.13
C GLY A 98 11.99 -6.41 24.35
N SER A 99 12.82 -7.39 23.99
CA SER A 99 14.28 -7.27 24.03
C SER A 99 14.80 -6.31 22.96
N CYS A 100 14.32 -6.44 21.71
CA CYS A 100 14.66 -5.53 20.62
C CYS A 100 14.28 -4.09 20.96
N LEU A 101 13.11 -3.86 21.59
CA LEU A 101 12.69 -2.54 22.05
C LEU A 101 13.65 -1.93 23.08
N ARG A 102 14.13 -2.70 24.05
CA ARG A 102 15.10 -2.20 25.05
C ARG A 102 16.44 -1.81 24.42
N LEU A 103 16.92 -2.63 23.48
CA LEU A 103 18.16 -2.36 22.75
C LEU A 103 18.02 -1.14 21.83
N LEU A 104 16.89 -1.03 21.13
CA LEU A 104 16.58 0.13 20.30
C LEU A 104 16.53 1.41 21.14
N ARG A 105 15.87 1.38 22.30
CA ARG A 105 15.83 2.50 23.23
C ARG A 105 17.22 2.92 23.69
N ASP A 106 18.05 1.96 24.13
CA ASP A 106 19.42 2.23 24.56
C ASP A 106 20.27 2.86 23.43
N LYS A 107 20.14 2.36 22.19
CA LYS A 107 20.79 2.98 21.02
C LYS A 107 20.31 4.43 20.80
N LEU A 108 19.00 4.67 20.86
CA LEU A 108 18.42 6.01 20.67
C LEU A 108 18.86 6.99 21.77
N GLU A 109 18.85 6.56 23.04
CA GLU A 109 19.31 7.36 24.20
C GLU A 109 20.79 7.75 24.08
N LYS A 110 21.61 6.89 23.47
CA LYS A 110 23.03 7.15 23.21
C LYS A 110 23.29 7.98 21.94
N GLY A 111 22.25 8.51 21.30
CA GLY A 111 22.38 9.35 20.11
C GLY A 111 22.66 8.59 18.81
N ALA A 112 22.36 7.28 18.73
CA ALA A 112 22.63 6.49 17.53
C ALA A 112 21.89 7.00 16.27
N ALA A 113 20.76 7.70 16.43
CA ALA A 113 20.02 8.25 15.29
C ALA A 113 20.78 9.38 14.57
N THR A 114 21.67 10.08 15.28
CA THR A 114 22.53 11.15 14.73
C THR A 114 23.95 10.68 14.44
N ALA A 115 24.28 9.44 14.79
CA ALA A 115 25.57 8.83 14.52
C ALA A 115 25.63 8.28 13.08
N ASP A 116 26.86 8.00 12.62
CA ASP A 116 27.04 7.25 11.37
C ASP A 116 26.33 5.89 11.46
N GLY A 117 25.52 5.58 10.45
CA GLY A 117 24.67 4.38 10.44
C GLY A 117 23.32 4.50 11.16
N GLY A 118 22.91 5.68 11.65
CA GLY A 118 21.61 5.89 12.31
C GLY A 118 20.39 5.47 11.48
N GLN A 119 20.50 5.53 10.15
CA GLN A 119 19.47 5.10 9.20
C GLN A 119 19.14 3.60 9.26
N LEU A 120 20.04 2.76 9.80
CA LEU A 120 19.81 1.32 10.02
C LEU A 120 18.74 1.06 11.09
N LEU A 121 18.41 2.06 11.91
CA LEU A 121 17.30 1.96 12.85
C LEU A 121 15.94 1.93 12.15
N VAL A 122 15.83 2.48 10.93
CA VAL A 122 14.55 2.52 10.19
C VAL A 122 14.03 1.11 9.85
N PRO A 123 14.79 0.22 9.19
CA PRO A 123 14.38 -1.18 9.00
C PRO A 123 13.96 -1.88 10.30
N THR A 124 14.72 -1.68 11.38
CA THR A 124 14.39 -2.25 12.69
C THR A 124 13.02 -1.79 13.16
N ILE A 125 12.75 -0.48 13.16
CA ILE A 125 11.48 0.07 13.65
C ILE A 125 10.31 -0.37 12.75
N LEU A 126 10.52 -0.47 11.43
CA LEU A 126 9.50 -0.97 10.50
C LEU A 126 9.10 -2.42 10.83
N VAL A 127 10.07 -3.30 11.13
CA VAL A 127 9.76 -4.68 11.52
C VAL A 127 9.03 -4.73 12.86
N LEU A 128 9.45 -3.92 13.84
CA LEU A 128 8.76 -3.86 15.13
C LEU A 128 7.33 -3.31 15.00
N LEU A 129 7.09 -2.38 14.08
CA LEU A 129 5.75 -1.93 13.71
C LEU A 129 4.91 -3.06 13.11
N MET A 130 5.50 -3.95 12.30
CA MET A 130 4.80 -5.13 11.78
C MET A 130 4.38 -6.08 12.91
N VAL A 131 5.23 -6.28 13.94
CA VAL A 131 4.85 -7.05 15.13
C VAL A 131 3.66 -6.40 15.84
N ALA A 132 3.72 -5.10 16.10
CA ALA A 132 2.64 -4.35 16.76
C ALA A 132 1.32 -4.43 15.96
N SER A 133 1.42 -4.41 14.62
CA SER A 133 0.27 -4.54 13.72
C SER A 133 -0.40 -5.91 13.84
N ILE A 134 0.38 -7.00 13.88
CA ILE A 134 -0.14 -8.36 14.09
C ILE A 134 -0.77 -8.52 15.49
N GLN A 135 -0.22 -7.83 16.49
CA GLN A 135 -0.78 -7.78 17.85
C GLN A 135 -2.05 -6.93 17.96
N ALA A 136 -2.39 -6.17 16.91
CA ALA A 136 -3.40 -5.12 16.96
C ALA A 136 -3.17 -4.09 18.08
N ASP A 137 -1.91 -3.89 18.48
CA ASP A 137 -1.51 -2.90 19.50
C ASP A 137 -1.39 -1.52 18.87
N ARG A 138 -2.49 -0.76 18.94
CA ARG A 138 -2.57 0.60 18.38
C ARG A 138 -1.60 1.56 19.07
N THR A 139 -1.38 1.40 20.37
CA THR A 139 -0.52 2.29 21.14
C THR A 139 0.94 2.09 20.72
N ALA A 140 1.40 0.84 20.66
CA ALA A 140 2.73 0.52 20.17
C ALA A 140 2.92 0.98 18.72
N ALA A 141 1.92 0.77 17.85
CA ALA A 141 1.98 1.23 16.47
C ALA A 141 2.20 2.75 16.38
N VAL A 142 1.46 3.56 17.16
CA VAL A 142 1.63 5.03 17.20
C VAL A 142 3.05 5.42 17.64
N TYR A 143 3.62 4.77 18.65
CA TYR A 143 4.99 5.05 19.08
C TYR A 143 6.02 4.69 18.01
N HIS A 144 5.88 3.56 17.34
CA HIS A 144 6.76 3.16 16.24
C HIS A 144 6.68 4.13 15.06
N LEU A 145 5.48 4.59 14.72
CA LEU A 145 5.27 5.60 13.67
C LEU A 145 5.96 6.93 14.02
N GLY A 146 5.86 7.36 15.27
CA GLY A 146 6.60 8.52 15.79
C GLY A 146 8.12 8.32 15.67
N ALA A 147 8.62 7.16 16.09
CA ALA A 147 10.03 6.82 16.00
C ALA A 147 10.56 6.81 14.56
N ILE A 148 9.81 6.24 13.60
CA ILE A 148 10.18 6.29 12.17
C ILE A 148 10.31 7.74 11.71
N ARG A 149 9.30 8.57 11.98
CA ARG A 149 9.32 10.00 11.60
C ARG A 149 10.54 10.72 12.17
N ASP A 150 10.82 10.52 13.45
CA ASP A 150 11.87 11.25 14.15
C ASP A 150 13.27 10.78 13.70
N VAL A 151 13.47 9.48 13.53
CA VAL A 151 14.73 8.92 12.98
C VAL A 151 14.96 9.40 11.54
N LEU A 152 13.94 9.37 10.67
CA LEU A 152 14.07 9.92 9.33
C LEU A 152 14.54 11.38 9.38
N LYS A 153 13.87 12.23 10.15
CA LYS A 153 14.24 13.65 10.28
C LYS A 153 15.66 13.86 10.80
N MET A 154 16.10 13.05 11.76
CA MET A 154 17.46 13.12 12.31
C MET A 154 18.53 12.70 11.29
N CYS A 155 18.28 11.64 10.52
CA CYS A 155 19.23 11.15 9.53
C CYS A 155 19.29 12.02 8.26
N GLY A 156 18.17 12.63 7.87
CA GLY A 156 18.04 13.34 6.60
C GLY A 156 17.91 12.40 5.38
N PRO A 157 17.47 12.92 4.21
CA PRO A 157 17.28 12.11 3.01
C PRO A 157 18.59 11.58 2.40
N GLU A 158 19.73 12.23 2.66
CA GLU A 158 21.05 11.84 2.19
C GLU A 158 21.44 10.43 2.69
N ALA A 159 21.00 10.07 3.90
CA ALA A 159 21.30 8.78 4.50
C ALA A 159 20.66 7.58 3.76
N PHE A 160 19.69 7.83 2.86
CA PHE A 160 18.91 6.80 2.16
C PHE A 160 19.28 6.66 0.68
N GLN A 161 20.49 7.10 0.30
CA GLN A 161 20.96 6.99 -1.09
C GLN A 161 21.39 5.57 -1.48
N GLN A 162 21.70 4.70 -0.53
CA GLN A 162 22.01 3.29 -0.81
C GLN A 162 20.74 2.49 -1.07
N GLN A 163 20.76 1.60 -2.06
CA GLN A 163 19.56 0.92 -2.58
C GLN A 163 18.73 0.18 -1.51
N SER A 164 19.36 -0.63 -0.65
CA SER A 164 18.65 -1.39 0.39
C SER A 164 17.94 -0.48 1.40
N LEU A 165 18.61 0.58 1.82
CA LEU A 165 18.06 1.59 2.73
C LEU A 165 17.01 2.47 2.03
N ARG A 166 17.11 2.65 0.71
CA ARG A 166 16.11 3.34 -0.09
C ARG A 166 14.79 2.58 -0.14
N HIS A 167 14.80 1.25 -0.25
CA HIS A 167 13.58 0.44 -0.16
C HIS A 167 12.94 0.52 1.24
N ALA A 168 13.75 0.52 2.30
CA ALA A 168 13.24 0.76 3.66
C ALA A 168 12.65 2.17 3.82
N PHE A 169 13.29 3.17 3.21
CA PHE A 169 12.76 4.53 3.16
C PHE A 169 11.42 4.60 2.42
N GLU A 170 11.25 3.93 1.28
CA GLU A 170 9.97 3.86 0.56
C GLU A 170 8.87 3.20 1.39
N ALA A 171 9.18 2.10 2.08
CA ALA A 171 8.26 1.46 3.03
C ALA A 171 7.86 2.42 4.16
N ALA A 172 8.81 3.17 4.71
CA ALA A 172 8.57 4.18 5.73
C ALA A 172 7.70 5.34 5.20
N ARG A 173 7.96 5.82 3.97
CA ARG A 173 7.15 6.86 3.32
C ARG A 173 5.70 6.43 3.15
N ALA A 174 5.48 5.24 2.59
CA ALA A 174 4.15 4.68 2.40
C ALA A 174 3.39 4.54 3.73
N THR A 175 4.09 4.07 4.77
CA THR A 175 3.51 3.92 6.11
C THR A 175 3.12 5.26 6.73
N LEU A 176 4.02 6.24 6.72
CA LEU A 176 3.75 7.58 7.27
C LEU A 176 2.66 8.32 6.48
N LEU A 177 2.60 8.13 5.16
CA LEU A 177 1.56 8.66 4.30
C LEU A 177 0.16 8.22 4.76
N ILE A 178 -0.05 6.93 5.04
CA ILE A 178 -1.35 6.44 5.52
C ILE A 178 -1.75 7.15 6.81
N VAL A 179 -0.83 7.27 7.76
CA VAL A 179 -1.10 7.92 9.05
C VAL A 179 -1.41 9.40 8.87
N SER A 180 -0.67 10.09 8.00
CA SER A 180 -0.92 11.49 7.66
C SER A 180 -2.26 11.71 6.96
N LEU A 181 -2.70 10.79 6.10
CA LEU A 181 -4.03 10.82 5.49
C LEU A 181 -5.13 10.68 6.55
N PHE A 182 -5.00 9.72 7.48
CA PHE A 182 -5.93 9.57 8.61
C PHE A 182 -5.97 10.82 9.48
N ALA A 183 -4.81 11.38 9.81
CA ALA A 183 -4.71 12.56 10.65
C ALA A 183 -5.11 13.86 9.93
N ARG A 184 -5.20 13.84 8.59
CA ARG A 184 -5.33 15.01 7.72
C ARG A 184 -4.29 16.08 8.09
N ARG A 185 -3.04 15.63 8.21
CA ARG A 185 -1.90 16.49 8.56
C ARG A 185 -0.80 16.33 7.53
N ARG A 186 -0.29 17.48 7.09
CA ARG A 186 0.84 17.61 6.19
C ARG A 186 2.00 16.75 6.64
N LEU A 187 2.62 16.12 5.67
CA LEU A 187 3.73 15.22 5.88
C LEU A 187 5.02 15.89 5.39
N PHE A 188 6.05 15.94 6.22
CA PHE A 188 7.34 16.56 5.87
C PHE A 188 7.99 15.96 4.60
N LEU A 189 7.59 14.73 4.22
CA LEU A 189 8.03 14.06 2.99
C LEU A 189 7.54 14.72 1.70
N GLU A 190 6.62 15.69 1.78
CA GLU A 190 6.23 16.50 0.62
C GLU A 190 7.31 17.52 0.22
N GLU A 191 8.29 17.81 1.09
CA GLU A 191 9.34 18.76 0.74
C GLU A 191 10.22 18.22 -0.41
N PRO A 192 10.63 19.05 -1.38
CA PRO A 192 11.36 18.59 -2.57
C PRO A 192 12.67 17.85 -2.29
N ARG A 193 13.29 18.04 -1.11
CA ARG A 193 14.50 17.31 -0.71
C ARG A 193 14.20 15.82 -0.48
N TRP A 194 13.08 15.49 0.14
CA TRP A 194 12.69 14.10 0.45
C TRP A 194 12.27 13.32 -0.79
N GLN A 195 11.89 14.02 -1.86
CA GLN A 195 11.51 13.42 -3.13
C GLN A 195 12.72 13.22 -4.08
N ARG A 196 13.76 14.06 -3.98
CA ARG A 196 14.89 14.04 -4.93
C ARG A 196 16.17 13.45 -4.36
N VAL A 197 16.55 13.83 -3.15
CA VAL A 197 17.86 13.52 -2.56
C VAL A 197 18.12 12.01 -2.39
N PRO A 198 17.15 11.16 -2.00
CA PRO A 198 17.38 9.72 -1.87
C PRO A 198 17.77 9.03 -3.20
N TRP A 199 17.42 9.64 -4.34
CA TRP A 199 17.78 9.15 -5.68
C TRP A 199 18.92 9.95 -6.34
N LEU A 200 19.59 10.84 -5.61
CA LEU A 200 20.56 11.76 -6.22
C LEU A 200 21.74 11.04 -6.86
N LEU A 201 22.22 9.95 -6.25
CA LEU A 201 23.35 9.15 -6.76
C LEU A 201 22.95 8.21 -7.90
N ASP A 202 21.65 7.90 -8.02
CA ASP A 202 21.12 6.99 -9.03
C ASP A 202 19.66 7.35 -9.31
N GLN A 203 19.47 8.29 -10.23
CA GLN A 203 18.15 8.83 -10.58
C GLN A 203 17.33 7.83 -11.40
N ALA A 204 18.00 6.96 -12.16
CA ALA A 204 17.35 5.99 -13.03
C ALA A 204 16.65 4.87 -12.24
N SER A 205 17.06 4.61 -10.99
CA SER A 205 16.37 3.65 -10.12
C SER A 205 15.13 4.21 -9.42
N LYS A 206 14.66 5.41 -9.77
CA LYS A 206 13.38 5.91 -9.29
C LYS A 206 12.24 5.30 -10.09
N HIS A 207 11.54 4.35 -9.47
CA HIS A 207 10.45 3.63 -10.12
C HIS A 207 9.19 4.49 -10.29
N PRO A 208 8.29 4.14 -11.24
CA PRO A 208 7.03 4.86 -11.42
C PRO A 208 6.20 4.99 -10.14
N GLN A 209 6.19 3.95 -9.30
CA GLN A 209 5.55 3.96 -7.98
C GLN A 209 6.10 5.08 -7.07
N SER A 210 7.42 5.29 -7.05
CA SER A 210 8.08 6.33 -6.26
C SER A 210 7.61 7.73 -6.67
N HIS A 211 7.44 7.94 -7.98
CA HIS A 211 6.89 9.20 -8.53
C HIS A 211 5.43 9.41 -8.15
N LEU A 212 4.60 8.35 -8.11
CA LEU A 212 3.24 8.45 -7.57
C LEU A 212 3.25 8.82 -6.10
N LEU A 213 4.12 8.19 -5.30
CA LEU A 213 4.24 8.50 -3.87
C LEU A 213 4.61 9.98 -3.64
N ASP A 214 5.44 10.59 -4.49
CA ASP A 214 5.72 12.04 -4.43
C ASP A 214 4.46 12.90 -4.56
N ILE A 215 3.52 12.49 -5.41
CA ILE A 215 2.23 13.18 -5.58
C ILE A 215 1.35 12.92 -4.35
N PHE A 216 1.26 11.67 -3.90
CA PHE A 216 0.45 11.28 -2.75
C PHE A 216 0.83 12.00 -1.45
N VAL A 217 2.12 12.20 -1.18
CA VAL A 217 2.57 12.84 0.07
C VAL A 217 2.11 14.30 0.18
N THR A 218 1.68 14.93 -0.91
CA THR A 218 1.08 16.28 -0.90
C THR A 218 -0.39 16.29 -0.48
N ILE A 219 -1.11 15.18 -0.67
CA ILE A 219 -2.56 15.10 -0.40
C ILE A 219 -2.90 15.41 1.06
N PRO A 220 -2.20 14.85 2.08
CA PRO A 220 -2.46 15.21 3.48
C PRO A 220 -2.39 16.72 3.76
N GLY A 221 -1.48 17.45 3.11
CA GLY A 221 -1.38 18.91 3.24
C GLY A 221 -2.58 19.64 2.64
N LEU A 222 -3.12 19.16 1.51
CA LEU A 222 -4.35 19.69 0.90
C LEU A 222 -5.58 19.43 1.79
N LEU A 223 -5.64 18.27 2.45
CA LEU A 223 -6.71 17.95 3.40
C LEU A 223 -6.63 18.80 4.67
N GLU A 224 -5.42 19.12 5.14
CA GLU A 224 -5.21 20.03 6.27
C GLU A 224 -5.67 21.45 5.93
N GLU A 225 -5.32 21.96 4.75
CA GLU A 225 -5.79 23.26 4.25
C GLU A 225 -7.32 23.33 4.15
N GLU A 226 -7.96 22.29 3.61
CA GLU A 226 -9.42 22.21 3.52
C GLU A 226 -10.10 22.18 4.89
N ARG A 227 -9.52 21.46 5.85
CA ARG A 227 -10.02 21.40 7.22
C ARG A 227 -9.98 22.78 7.88
N HIS A 228 -8.86 23.51 7.75
CA HIS A 228 -8.74 24.85 8.31
C HIS A 228 -9.77 25.82 7.73
N MET A 229 -10.04 25.74 6.42
CA MET A 229 -11.10 26.54 5.80
C MET A 229 -12.48 26.22 6.37
N SER A 230 -12.80 24.93 6.55
CA SER A 230 -14.11 24.50 7.06
C SER A 230 -14.33 24.86 8.54
N GLU A 231 -13.26 24.84 9.35
CA GLU A 231 -13.32 25.22 10.77
C GLU A 231 -13.56 26.72 10.95
N GLU A 232 -12.94 27.57 10.12
CA GLU A 232 -13.18 29.02 10.10
C GLU A 232 -14.63 29.36 9.71
N ASP A 233 -15.24 28.60 8.80
CA ASP A 233 -16.65 28.76 8.40
C ASP A 233 -17.67 28.44 9.50
N THR A 234 -17.26 27.67 10.52
CA THR A 234 -18.17 27.12 11.55
C THR A 234 -18.14 27.94 12.85
N ILE A 235 -17.23 28.90 13.00
CA ILE A 235 -17.13 29.73 14.21
C ILE A 235 -18.40 30.61 14.33
N PRO A 236 -19.23 30.43 15.38
CA PRO A 236 -20.46 31.20 15.53
C PRO A 236 -20.15 32.67 15.82
N LEU A 237 -20.99 33.55 15.26
CA LEU A 237 -21.02 35.02 15.35
C LEU A 237 -20.97 35.66 16.76
N ASN A 238 -20.71 34.91 17.84
CA ASN A 238 -20.95 35.38 19.20
C ASN A 238 -19.70 35.80 20.01
N ASP A 239 -18.47 35.56 19.55
CA ASP A 239 -17.28 36.02 20.29
C ASP A 239 -16.29 36.75 19.37
N PHE A 240 -16.12 38.06 19.64
CA PHE A 240 -15.17 39.04 19.11
C PHE A 240 -15.51 39.80 17.81
N VAL A 241 -15.84 41.08 18.00
CA VAL A 241 -16.15 42.11 16.99
C VAL A 241 -14.92 42.58 16.17
N ASP A 242 -13.70 42.08 16.44
CA ASP A 242 -12.47 42.66 15.88
C ASP A 242 -11.72 41.81 14.83
N SER A 243 -12.22 40.67 14.38
CA SER A 243 -11.52 39.86 13.37
C SER A 243 -12.46 39.00 12.51
N MET A 244 -13.46 39.60 11.88
CA MET A 244 -14.18 38.92 10.79
C MET A 244 -13.22 38.71 9.61
N PRO A 245 -13.00 37.46 9.12
CA PRO A 245 -12.29 37.23 7.87
C PRO A 245 -12.99 38.03 6.77
N THR A 246 -12.27 38.94 6.11
CA THR A 246 -12.84 39.69 5.00
C THR A 246 -13.22 38.69 3.89
N PRO A 247 -14.42 38.76 3.28
CA PRO A 247 -14.89 37.79 2.27
C PRO A 247 -13.91 37.54 1.12
N GLY A 248 -13.09 38.54 0.77
CA GLY A 248 -12.04 38.42 -0.25
C GLY A 248 -10.88 37.49 0.15
N SER A 249 -10.56 37.38 1.44
CA SER A 249 -9.48 36.52 1.94
C SER A 249 -9.83 35.03 1.82
N GLN A 250 -11.08 34.66 2.11
CA GLN A 250 -11.56 33.29 2.02
C GLN A 250 -11.66 32.80 0.58
N HIS A 251 -12.21 33.63 -0.32
CA HIS A 251 -12.24 33.33 -1.75
C HIS A 251 -10.82 33.10 -2.31
N SER A 252 -9.86 33.92 -1.90
CA SER A 252 -8.46 33.80 -2.31
C SER A 252 -7.82 32.49 -1.83
N ARG A 253 -8.08 32.07 -0.58
CA ARG A 253 -7.61 30.78 -0.05
C ARG A 253 -8.22 29.59 -0.78
N ARG A 254 -9.53 29.61 -1.02
CA ARG A 254 -10.23 28.58 -1.79
C ARG A 254 -9.69 28.45 -3.20
N LEU A 255 -9.44 29.58 -3.86
CA LEU A 255 -8.83 29.61 -5.19
C LEU A 255 -7.41 29.05 -5.17
N ALA A 256 -6.59 29.40 -4.17
CA ALA A 256 -5.25 28.85 -3.99
C ALA A 256 -5.27 27.32 -3.81
N LEU A 257 -6.15 26.80 -2.95
CA LEU A 257 -6.32 25.36 -2.75
C LEU A 257 -6.79 24.66 -4.03
N CYS A 258 -7.73 25.24 -4.78
CA CYS A 258 -8.15 24.71 -6.08
C CYS A 258 -6.99 24.66 -7.08
N ASN A 259 -6.15 25.69 -7.12
CA ASN A 259 -4.96 25.73 -7.98
C ASN A 259 -3.92 24.68 -7.55
N SER A 260 -3.72 24.48 -6.25
CA SER A 260 -2.85 23.42 -5.73
C SER A 260 -3.35 22.02 -6.12
N ILE A 261 -4.65 21.75 -5.98
CA ILE A 261 -5.26 20.48 -6.42
C ILE A 261 -5.10 20.30 -7.93
N ALA A 262 -5.38 21.35 -8.71
CA ALA A 262 -5.24 21.34 -10.17
C ALA A 262 -3.78 21.04 -10.61
N ALA A 263 -2.79 21.59 -9.92
CA ALA A 263 -1.39 21.32 -10.18
C ALA A 263 -1.02 19.86 -9.91
N GLN A 264 -1.55 19.26 -8.84
CA GLN A 264 -1.33 17.82 -8.56
C GLN A 264 -2.07 16.92 -9.55
N LEU A 265 -3.30 17.27 -9.96
CA LEU A 265 -4.03 16.54 -11.00
C LEU A 265 -3.26 16.54 -12.32
N GLU A 266 -2.70 17.69 -12.71
CA GLU A 266 -1.89 17.79 -13.93
C GLU A 266 -0.62 16.94 -13.87
N LYS A 267 0.10 16.95 -12.74
CA LYS A 267 1.25 16.05 -12.52
C LYS A 267 0.85 14.58 -12.60
N LEU A 268 -0.26 14.22 -11.98
CA LEU A 268 -0.78 12.87 -11.96
C LEU A 268 -1.18 12.40 -13.37
N TYR A 269 -1.81 13.27 -14.16
CA TYR A 269 -2.14 12.98 -15.56
C TYR A 269 -0.92 12.85 -16.46
N ARG A 270 0.11 13.68 -16.27
CA ARG A 270 1.40 13.51 -16.98
C ARG A 270 2.01 12.15 -16.67
N TRP A 271 2.11 11.82 -15.38
CA TRP A 271 2.60 10.51 -14.94
C TRP A 271 1.84 9.36 -15.63
N ARG A 272 0.52 9.48 -15.80
CA ARG A 272 -0.29 8.43 -16.45
C ARG A 272 0.02 8.27 -17.93
N TRP A 273 0.29 9.37 -18.63
CA TRP A 273 0.72 9.34 -20.03
C TRP A 273 2.10 8.71 -20.16
N ASP A 274 3.05 9.13 -19.33
CA ASP A 274 4.42 8.60 -19.32
C ASP A 274 4.41 7.10 -19.01
N TRP A 275 3.66 6.70 -17.98
CA TRP A 275 3.49 5.29 -17.62
C TRP A 275 2.84 4.48 -18.74
N GLN A 276 1.84 5.03 -19.45
CA GLN A 276 1.24 4.33 -20.59
C GLN A 276 2.26 4.14 -21.72
N HIS A 277 3.05 5.18 -22.01
CA HIS A 277 4.05 5.12 -23.06
C HIS A 277 5.11 4.05 -22.78
N GLU A 278 5.58 3.97 -21.53
CA GLU A 278 6.63 3.04 -21.12
C GLU A 278 6.11 1.61 -20.86
N ASN A 279 4.94 1.48 -20.23
CA ASN A 279 4.46 0.21 -19.68
C ASN A 279 3.14 -0.29 -20.28
N GLY A 280 2.48 0.50 -21.13
CA GLY A 280 1.15 0.19 -21.66
C GLY A 280 1.08 -1.07 -22.50
N GLN A 281 2.20 -1.48 -23.12
CA GLN A 281 2.31 -2.73 -23.88
C GLN A 281 2.24 -3.99 -22.99
N TYR A 282 2.51 -3.85 -21.69
CA TYR A 282 2.45 -4.95 -20.71
C TYR A 282 1.07 -5.09 -20.06
N VAL A 283 0.07 -4.41 -20.62
CA VAL A 283 -1.33 -4.47 -20.19
C VAL A 283 -2.20 -4.96 -21.36
N ALA A 284 -2.91 -6.06 -21.13
CA ALA A 284 -3.89 -6.59 -22.07
C ALA A 284 -5.28 -6.64 -21.44
N ALA A 285 -6.31 -6.71 -22.29
CA ALA A 285 -7.64 -7.12 -21.88
C ALA A 285 -7.82 -8.59 -22.28
N ASP A 286 -8.25 -9.44 -21.35
CA ASP A 286 -8.62 -10.83 -21.70
C ASP A 286 -9.90 -10.81 -22.55
N ASP A 287 -9.87 -11.52 -23.67
CA ASP A 287 -11.04 -11.69 -24.53
C ASP A 287 -11.99 -12.72 -23.88
N GLU A 288 -13.28 -12.39 -23.75
CA GLU A 288 -14.31 -13.15 -23.00
C GLU A 288 -14.41 -14.63 -23.43
N SER A 289 -13.87 -14.97 -24.61
CA SER A 289 -14.01 -16.27 -25.27
C SER A 289 -12.93 -17.31 -24.92
N SER A 290 -11.80 -16.92 -24.31
CA SER A 290 -10.60 -17.76 -24.30
C SER A 290 -10.31 -18.54 -23.01
N TRP A 291 -10.99 -18.21 -21.89
CA TRP A 291 -10.68 -18.86 -20.61
C TRP A 291 -11.92 -19.00 -19.70
N ARG A 292 -12.28 -20.25 -19.37
CA ARG A 292 -13.23 -20.61 -18.31
C ARG A 292 -12.46 -21.23 -17.15
N PRO A 293 -12.23 -20.51 -16.04
CA PRO A 293 -11.73 -21.13 -14.82
C PRO A 293 -12.82 -21.92 -14.12
N GLU A 294 -12.41 -23.02 -13.49
CA GLU A 294 -13.15 -23.72 -12.43
C GLU A 294 -13.14 -22.91 -11.11
N ASP A 295 -13.30 -21.58 -11.19
CA ASP A 295 -13.26 -20.68 -10.03
C ASP A 295 -14.69 -20.35 -9.59
N PRO A 296 -15.09 -20.66 -8.34
CA PRO A 296 -16.41 -20.33 -7.80
C PRO A 296 -16.75 -18.83 -7.86
N ALA A 297 -15.76 -17.94 -7.87
CA ALA A 297 -15.97 -16.51 -8.06
C ALA A 297 -16.47 -16.16 -9.47
N TRP A 298 -16.18 -17.03 -10.45
CA TRP A 298 -16.56 -16.86 -11.85
C TRP A 298 -18.03 -17.16 -12.11
N ASP A 299 -18.58 -18.20 -11.46
CA ASP A 299 -20.01 -18.53 -11.53
C ASP A 299 -20.87 -17.41 -10.93
N LEU A 300 -20.36 -16.74 -9.89
CA LEU A 300 -21.00 -15.54 -9.34
C LEU A 300 -20.95 -14.38 -10.35
N LEU A 301 -19.78 -14.06 -10.91
CA LEU A 301 -19.60 -12.92 -11.83
C LEU A 301 -20.45 -13.02 -13.11
N ILE A 302 -20.64 -14.22 -13.66
CA ILE A 302 -21.47 -14.47 -14.86
C ILE A 302 -22.97 -14.21 -14.59
N GLY A 303 -23.44 -14.38 -13.34
CA GLY A 303 -24.83 -14.16 -12.95
C GLY A 303 -25.30 -12.69 -12.94
N PHE A 304 -24.38 -11.71 -13.05
CA PHE A 304 -24.67 -10.29 -12.80
C PHE A 304 -24.97 -9.42 -14.05
N GLY A 305 -25.17 -10.03 -15.23
CA GLY A 305 -25.93 -9.41 -16.33
C GLY A 305 -25.39 -8.11 -16.96
N ASN A 306 -24.14 -7.70 -16.72
CA ASN A 306 -23.54 -6.51 -17.34
C ASN A 306 -22.12 -6.79 -17.86
N ASN A 307 -22.01 -7.09 -19.15
CA ASN A 307 -20.79 -7.55 -19.83
C ASN A 307 -19.57 -6.60 -19.68
N ARG A 308 -19.76 -5.30 -19.42
CA ARG A 308 -18.64 -4.36 -19.20
C ARG A 308 -17.85 -4.56 -17.91
N TRP A 309 -18.37 -5.29 -16.93
CA TRP A 309 -17.66 -5.61 -15.68
C TRP A 309 -16.82 -6.88 -15.80
N LEU A 310 -17.04 -7.66 -16.86
CA LEU A 310 -16.48 -9.00 -17.03
C LEU A 310 -15.16 -9.02 -17.81
N THR A 311 -14.86 -7.96 -18.57
CA THR A 311 -13.59 -7.88 -19.29
C THR A 311 -12.45 -7.60 -18.32
N ARG A 312 -11.52 -8.56 -18.23
CA ARG A 312 -10.42 -8.55 -17.24
C ARG A 312 -9.19 -7.85 -17.77
N LEU A 313 -8.49 -7.15 -16.89
CA LEU A 313 -7.14 -6.67 -17.17
C LEU A 313 -6.14 -7.80 -16.89
N ARG A 314 -5.17 -7.94 -17.77
CA ARG A 314 -3.99 -8.78 -17.58
C ARG A 314 -2.76 -7.89 -17.54
N PHE A 315 -1.91 -8.11 -16.55
CA PHE A 315 -0.63 -7.44 -16.41
C PHE A 315 0.48 -8.48 -16.56
N ASP A 316 1.64 -8.08 -17.07
CA ASP A 316 2.79 -8.99 -17.08
C ASP A 316 3.53 -9.00 -15.74
N ARG A 317 3.43 -7.91 -14.97
CA ARG A 317 4.06 -7.78 -13.64
C ARG A 317 3.08 -7.23 -12.59
N PRO A 318 3.15 -7.70 -11.33
CA PRO A 318 2.38 -7.17 -10.21
C PRO A 318 2.53 -5.68 -9.95
N VAL A 319 3.75 -5.16 -10.10
CA VAL A 319 4.03 -3.74 -9.88
C VAL A 319 3.20 -2.84 -10.80
N TYR A 320 2.93 -3.27 -12.04
CA TYR A 320 2.10 -2.51 -12.99
C TYR A 320 0.64 -2.42 -12.57
N ALA A 321 0.07 -3.50 -12.03
CA ALA A 321 -1.27 -3.47 -11.46
C ALA A 321 -1.30 -2.52 -10.25
N ASN A 322 -0.29 -2.59 -9.37
CA ASN A 322 -0.20 -1.71 -8.20
C ASN A 322 -0.05 -0.24 -8.60
N ASP A 323 0.75 0.07 -9.62
CA ASP A 323 0.93 1.44 -10.14
C ASP A 323 -0.40 2.04 -10.62
N VAL A 324 -1.19 1.27 -11.40
CA VAL A 324 -2.53 1.68 -11.86
C VAL A 324 -3.47 1.87 -10.67
N MET A 325 -3.43 0.98 -9.68
CA MET A 325 -4.24 1.11 -8.48
C MET A 325 -3.89 2.37 -7.68
N LEU A 326 -2.61 2.67 -7.51
CA LEU A 326 -2.14 3.84 -6.78
C LEU A 326 -2.49 5.13 -7.53
N TYR A 327 -2.26 5.18 -8.83
CA TYR A 327 -2.68 6.30 -9.68
C TYR A 327 -4.16 6.64 -9.44
N ASN A 328 -5.03 5.62 -9.52
CA ASN A 328 -6.47 5.80 -9.35
C ASN A 328 -6.86 6.19 -7.91
N ALA A 329 -6.12 5.73 -6.89
CA ALA A 329 -6.32 6.17 -5.52
C ALA A 329 -5.95 7.66 -5.31
N ALA A 330 -4.86 8.15 -5.89
CA ALA A 330 -4.52 9.58 -5.85
C ALA A 330 -5.57 10.40 -6.61
N LEU A 331 -6.00 9.91 -7.77
CA LEU A 331 -7.00 10.55 -8.60
C LEU A 331 -8.33 10.70 -7.85
N MET A 332 -8.79 9.64 -7.18
CA MET A 332 -9.98 9.66 -6.33
C MET A 332 -9.89 10.72 -5.23
N TRP A 333 -8.76 10.84 -4.53
CA TRP A 333 -8.56 11.87 -3.51
C TRP A 333 -8.66 13.28 -4.08
N LEU A 334 -7.90 13.56 -5.14
CA LEU A 334 -7.85 14.89 -5.74
C LEU A 334 -9.19 15.30 -6.35
N MET A 335 -9.88 14.37 -7.03
CA MET A 335 -11.22 14.61 -7.59
C MET A 335 -12.25 14.82 -6.48
N ALA A 336 -12.31 13.94 -5.48
CA ALA A 336 -13.28 14.05 -4.38
C ALA A 336 -13.11 15.38 -3.62
N LEU A 337 -11.86 15.77 -3.35
CA LEU A 337 -11.55 17.05 -2.70
C LEU A 337 -11.97 18.24 -3.57
N LEU A 338 -11.70 18.20 -4.87
CA LEU A 338 -12.10 19.26 -5.80
C LEU A 338 -13.63 19.36 -5.92
N TRP A 339 -14.34 18.24 -6.01
CA TRP A 339 -15.81 18.21 -6.03
C TRP A 339 -16.41 18.71 -4.73
N LYS A 340 -15.76 18.48 -3.60
CA LYS A 340 -16.19 19.01 -2.30
C LYS A 340 -16.00 20.52 -2.22
N ILE A 341 -14.83 21.02 -2.63
CA ILE A 341 -14.49 22.43 -2.50
C ILE A 341 -15.16 23.27 -3.58
N GLU A 342 -15.11 22.88 -4.85
CA GLU A 342 -15.62 23.68 -5.98
C GLU A 342 -16.51 22.85 -6.94
N PRO A 343 -17.70 22.39 -6.49
CA PRO A 343 -18.54 21.49 -7.29
C PRO A 343 -18.96 22.06 -8.65
N SER A 344 -19.17 23.38 -8.76
CA SER A 344 -19.61 24.03 -10.00
C SER A 344 -18.57 24.03 -11.12
N ARG A 345 -17.28 24.02 -10.77
CA ARG A 345 -16.17 24.13 -11.74
C ARG A 345 -15.28 22.89 -11.78
N ALA A 346 -15.46 21.94 -10.87
CA ALA A 346 -14.64 20.74 -10.75
C ALA A 346 -14.47 20.01 -12.09
N GLY A 347 -15.56 19.72 -12.81
CA GLY A 347 -15.49 19.07 -14.13
C GLY A 347 -14.64 19.84 -15.14
N VAL A 348 -14.82 21.17 -15.22
CA VAL A 348 -14.03 22.04 -16.12
C VAL A 348 -12.55 22.06 -15.74
N VAL A 349 -12.24 22.09 -14.43
CA VAL A 349 -10.85 22.05 -13.93
C VAL A 349 -10.22 20.70 -14.27
N ILE A 350 -10.91 19.58 -14.03
CA ILE A 350 -10.45 18.22 -14.33
C ILE A 350 -10.09 18.08 -15.81
N THR A 351 -11.02 18.45 -16.70
CA THR A 351 -10.82 18.38 -18.17
C THR A 351 -9.67 19.28 -18.63
N ASN A 352 -9.56 20.50 -18.07
CA ASN A 352 -8.46 21.40 -18.41
C ASN A 352 -7.09 20.89 -17.95
N CYS A 353 -7.00 20.29 -16.77
CA CYS A 353 -5.75 19.69 -16.30
C CYS A 353 -5.33 18.53 -17.21
N ALA A 354 -6.26 17.67 -17.60
CA ALA A 354 -5.99 16.56 -18.52
C ALA A 354 -5.53 17.06 -19.90
N ARG A 355 -6.17 18.11 -20.44
CA ARG A 355 -5.77 18.74 -21.70
C ARG A 355 -4.35 19.32 -21.63
N ARG A 356 -3.99 20.00 -20.52
CA ARG A 356 -2.62 20.55 -20.33
C ARG A 356 -1.56 19.46 -20.07
N ALA A 357 -1.98 18.30 -19.58
CA ALA A 357 -1.12 17.14 -19.39
C ALA A 357 -0.98 16.28 -20.64
N THR A 358 -1.75 16.55 -21.70
CA THR A 358 -1.68 15.78 -22.94
C THR A 358 -0.29 15.95 -23.57
N PRO A 359 0.37 14.85 -24.00
CA PRO A 359 1.69 14.93 -24.59
C PRO A 359 1.72 15.83 -25.84
N THR A 360 2.81 16.56 -26.03
CA THR A 360 2.99 17.48 -27.16
C THR A 360 3.24 16.71 -28.46
N PRO A 361 3.09 17.34 -29.65
CA PRO A 361 3.37 16.67 -30.93
C PRO A 361 4.78 16.08 -31.06
N GLU A 362 5.74 16.61 -30.29
CA GLU A 362 7.13 16.12 -30.23
C GLU A 362 7.25 14.77 -29.48
N PHE A 363 6.30 14.47 -28.58
CA PHE A 363 6.19 13.21 -27.84
C PHE A 363 4.74 12.74 -27.95
N PRO A 364 4.33 12.12 -29.07
CA PRO A 364 2.94 11.87 -29.35
C PRO A 364 2.32 10.94 -28.30
N ALA A 365 1.03 11.16 -28.02
CA ALA A 365 0.26 10.26 -27.17
C ALA A 365 0.38 8.80 -27.67
N PRO A 366 0.45 7.81 -26.77
CA PRO A 366 0.55 6.41 -27.13
C PRO A 366 -0.54 6.03 -28.14
N SER A 367 -0.15 5.33 -29.20
CA SER A 367 -1.07 4.88 -30.25
C SER A 367 -2.11 3.90 -29.71
N PHE A 368 -1.80 3.24 -28.59
CA PHE A 368 -2.65 2.24 -27.95
C PHE A 368 -2.86 2.56 -26.46
N PHE A 369 -4.13 2.73 -26.10
CA PHE A 369 -4.61 2.58 -24.73
C PHE A 369 -5.40 1.28 -24.67
N SER A 370 -5.17 0.45 -23.66
CA SER A 370 -6.05 -0.68 -23.40
C SER A 370 -7.49 -0.16 -23.29
N PRO A 371 -8.48 -0.79 -23.95
CA PRO A 371 -9.85 -0.29 -23.97
C PRO A 371 -10.51 -0.26 -22.59
N LEU A 372 -9.89 -0.89 -21.59
CA LEU A 372 -10.36 -0.97 -20.20
C LEU A 372 -9.64 -0.02 -19.24
N LEU A 373 -8.57 0.63 -19.70
CA LEU A 373 -7.91 1.70 -18.95
C LEU A 373 -8.29 3.05 -19.54
N GLU A 374 -8.84 3.90 -18.70
CA GLU A 374 -9.31 5.22 -19.05
C GLU A 374 -8.15 6.16 -19.34
N ARG A 375 -8.41 7.09 -20.25
CA ARG A 375 -7.45 8.15 -20.57
C ARG A 375 -7.52 9.24 -19.51
N PRO A 376 -6.41 9.92 -19.23
CA PRO A 376 -6.42 11.13 -18.42
C PRO A 376 -7.55 12.09 -18.81
N GLY A 377 -8.43 12.41 -17.84
CA GLY A 377 -9.53 13.37 -18.00
C GLY A 377 -10.83 12.84 -18.58
N THR A 378 -10.96 11.56 -18.96
CA THR A 378 -12.25 10.99 -19.38
C THR A 378 -13.17 10.76 -18.19
N ALA A 379 -12.61 10.38 -17.04
CA ALA A 379 -13.33 10.19 -15.79
C ALA A 379 -13.65 11.53 -15.10
N LEU A 380 -14.93 11.89 -15.02
CA LEU A 380 -15.41 12.99 -14.17
C LEU A 380 -15.94 12.53 -12.81
N SER A 381 -16.40 11.27 -12.75
CA SER A 381 -16.88 10.62 -11.52
C SER A 381 -15.76 9.81 -10.87
N ILE A 382 -15.70 9.81 -9.54
CA ILE A 382 -14.77 8.96 -8.78
C ILE A 382 -15.12 7.47 -8.84
N ARG A 383 -16.30 7.10 -9.38
CA ARG A 383 -16.69 5.68 -9.58
C ARG A 383 -15.84 4.98 -10.64
N VAL A 384 -15.40 5.73 -11.65
CA VAL A 384 -14.59 5.21 -12.75
C VAL A 384 -13.20 4.75 -12.26
N PRO A 385 -12.40 5.60 -11.59
CA PRO A 385 -11.12 5.14 -11.02
C PRO A 385 -11.30 4.06 -9.95
N ALA A 386 -12.41 4.06 -9.19
CA ALA A 386 -12.71 2.98 -8.25
C ALA A 386 -12.91 1.62 -8.96
N ALA A 387 -13.62 1.61 -10.09
CA ALA A 387 -13.82 0.38 -10.86
C ALA A 387 -12.51 -0.13 -11.47
N GLU A 388 -11.63 0.77 -11.94
CA GLU A 388 -10.29 0.38 -12.42
C GLU A 388 -9.41 -0.23 -11.34
N VAL A 389 -9.45 0.32 -10.11
CA VAL A 389 -8.76 -0.28 -8.96
C VAL A 389 -9.22 -1.73 -8.76
N CYS A 390 -10.53 -1.97 -8.82
CA CYS A 390 -11.07 -3.31 -8.67
C CYS A 390 -10.65 -4.24 -9.82
N ARG A 391 -10.59 -3.77 -11.07
CA ARG A 391 -10.09 -4.57 -12.20
C ARG A 391 -8.61 -4.93 -12.07
N ALA A 392 -7.78 -3.97 -11.65
CA ALA A 392 -6.36 -4.20 -11.43
C ALA A 392 -6.12 -5.16 -10.25
N TYR A 393 -6.88 -5.01 -9.17
CA TYR A 393 -6.82 -5.89 -8.02
C TYR A 393 -7.32 -7.31 -8.32
N ASP A 394 -8.35 -7.48 -9.16
CA ASP A 394 -8.84 -8.79 -9.58
C ASP A 394 -7.72 -9.64 -10.19
N TRP A 395 -6.88 -9.03 -11.04
CA TRP A 395 -5.70 -9.70 -11.57
C TRP A 395 -4.67 -9.99 -10.47
N LEU A 396 -4.38 -8.99 -9.62
CA LEU A 396 -3.36 -9.10 -8.57
C LEU A 396 -3.70 -10.18 -7.53
N SER A 397 -4.98 -10.30 -7.17
CA SER A 397 -5.50 -11.29 -6.21
C SER A 397 -5.35 -12.73 -6.68
N ARG A 398 -5.37 -12.97 -7.99
CA ARG A 398 -5.18 -14.30 -8.58
C ARG A 398 -3.70 -14.65 -8.78
N HIS A 399 -2.81 -13.66 -8.73
CA HIS A 399 -1.38 -13.81 -9.02
C HIS A 399 -0.49 -13.48 -7.81
N HIS A 400 -0.98 -13.70 -6.58
CA HIS A 400 -0.20 -13.49 -5.35
C HIS A 400 1.10 -14.32 -5.32
N HIS A 401 1.12 -15.52 -5.89
CA HIS A 401 2.30 -16.39 -5.86
C HIS A 401 3.44 -15.86 -6.73
N PRO A 402 3.21 -15.45 -7.99
CA PRO A 402 4.20 -14.68 -8.77
C PRO A 402 4.70 -13.40 -8.08
N CYS A 403 3.82 -12.69 -7.34
CA CYS A 403 4.22 -11.49 -6.58
C CYS A 403 5.30 -11.76 -5.52
N SER A 404 5.36 -12.99 -4.99
CA SER A 404 6.36 -13.36 -3.97
C SER A 404 7.74 -13.64 -4.56
N ALA A 405 7.87 -13.83 -5.87
CA ALA A 405 9.12 -14.16 -6.54
C ALA A 405 9.84 -12.94 -7.14
N THR A 406 9.16 -11.81 -7.30
CA THR A 406 9.73 -10.58 -7.85
C THR A 406 10.37 -9.72 -6.76
N GLU A 407 11.53 -9.11 -7.04
CA GLU A 407 12.17 -8.13 -6.15
C GLU A 407 11.42 -6.78 -6.07
N ASP A 408 10.28 -6.66 -6.76
CA ASP A 408 9.51 -5.41 -6.84
C ASP A 408 8.78 -5.11 -5.53
N GLN A 409 9.07 -3.94 -4.96
CA GLN A 409 8.36 -3.44 -3.81
C GLN A 409 6.95 -2.95 -4.21
N MET A 410 5.93 -3.42 -3.48
CA MET A 410 4.56 -2.95 -3.62
C MET A 410 4.13 -2.25 -2.34
N CYS A 411 4.19 -0.93 -2.36
CA CYS A 411 3.65 -0.10 -1.30
C CYS A 411 2.12 0.00 -1.40
N LEU A 412 1.47 0.14 -0.24
CA LEU A 412 0.04 0.46 -0.14
C LEU A 412 -0.92 -0.56 -0.78
N TYR A 413 -0.50 -1.83 -0.89
CA TYR A 413 -1.22 -2.91 -1.59
C TYR A 413 -2.75 -2.94 -1.43
N LEU A 414 -3.28 -2.91 -0.20
CA LEU A 414 -4.74 -2.95 0.04
C LEU A 414 -5.42 -1.58 0.08
N PHE A 415 -4.64 -0.50 0.17
CA PHE A 415 -5.19 0.83 0.41
C PHE A 415 -6.10 1.34 -0.73
N PRO A 416 -5.70 1.26 -2.02
CA PRO A 416 -6.59 1.63 -3.11
C PRO A 416 -7.90 0.84 -3.12
N LEU A 417 -7.84 -0.48 -2.86
CA LEU A 417 -9.04 -1.32 -2.84
C LEU A 417 -10.00 -0.91 -1.74
N GLY A 418 -9.47 -0.54 -0.56
CA GLY A 418 -10.29 0.00 0.52
C GLY A 418 -10.93 1.36 0.20
N MET A 419 -10.27 2.21 -0.59
CA MET A 419 -10.88 3.42 -1.15
C MET A 419 -11.98 3.07 -2.15
N ALA A 420 -11.73 2.17 -3.09
CA ALA A 420 -12.71 1.72 -4.08
C ALA A 420 -13.95 1.12 -3.41
N ARG A 421 -13.76 0.35 -2.33
CA ARG A 421 -14.86 -0.16 -1.48
C ARG A 421 -15.71 0.95 -0.87
N SER A 422 -15.10 2.08 -0.50
CA SER A 422 -15.84 3.23 0.04
C SER A 422 -16.71 3.91 -1.04
N VAL A 423 -16.27 3.90 -2.30
CA VAL A 423 -17.00 4.50 -3.44
C VAL A 423 -18.08 3.58 -3.99
N LEU A 424 -17.76 2.29 -4.14
CA LEU A 424 -18.62 1.28 -4.75
C LEU A 424 -19.47 0.53 -3.73
N GLY A 425 -19.23 0.70 -2.43
CA GLY A 425 -19.90 -0.07 -1.37
C GLY A 425 -21.41 0.16 -1.26
N MET A 426 -21.91 1.27 -1.82
CA MET A 426 -23.36 1.55 -1.94
C MET A 426 -24.03 0.76 -3.07
N ASP A 427 -23.25 0.23 -4.00
CA ASP A 427 -23.71 -0.64 -5.08
C ASP A 427 -23.59 -2.12 -4.63
N PRO A 428 -24.69 -2.88 -4.54
CA PRO A 428 -24.65 -4.29 -4.14
C PRO A 428 -23.62 -5.10 -4.95
N ASN A 429 -23.57 -4.86 -6.26
CA ASN A 429 -22.68 -5.58 -7.17
C ASN A 429 -21.20 -5.25 -6.87
N GLY A 430 -20.89 -3.97 -6.68
CA GLY A 430 -19.54 -3.52 -6.33
C GLY A 430 -19.07 -4.07 -4.98
N ARG A 431 -19.97 -4.11 -4.00
CA ARG A 431 -19.67 -4.66 -2.66
C ARG A 431 -19.39 -6.16 -2.72
N GLU A 432 -20.19 -6.92 -3.46
CA GLU A 432 -20.02 -8.37 -3.63
C GLU A 432 -18.74 -8.69 -4.38
N TRP A 433 -18.45 -7.98 -5.48
CA TRP A 433 -17.21 -8.16 -6.24
C TRP A 433 -15.96 -7.94 -5.37
N ILE A 434 -15.91 -6.85 -4.60
CA ILE A 434 -14.76 -6.56 -3.72
C ILE A 434 -14.65 -7.62 -2.62
N THR A 435 -15.77 -8.05 -2.05
CA THR A 435 -15.77 -9.07 -0.99
C THR A 435 -15.27 -10.41 -1.54
N ALA A 436 -15.72 -10.83 -2.72
CA ALA A 436 -15.25 -12.04 -3.38
C ALA A 436 -13.73 -12.01 -3.63
N MET A 437 -13.20 -10.89 -4.14
CA MET A 437 -11.75 -10.74 -4.36
C MET A 437 -10.96 -10.81 -3.04
N LEU A 438 -11.46 -10.19 -1.96
CA LEU A 438 -10.79 -10.23 -0.65
C LEU A 438 -10.83 -11.61 0.00
N ASP A 439 -11.92 -12.35 -0.16
CA ASP A 439 -12.13 -13.65 0.48
C ASP A 439 -11.39 -14.80 -0.23
N SER A 440 -10.92 -14.56 -1.47
CA SER A 440 -10.08 -15.48 -2.25
C SER A 440 -8.77 -15.86 -1.57
N SER A 441 -8.25 -15.01 -0.69
CA SER A 441 -7.01 -15.24 0.05
C SER A 441 -7.23 -15.12 1.56
N PRO A 442 -6.72 -16.05 2.37
CA PRO A 442 -6.83 -15.98 3.84
C PRO A 442 -6.08 -14.77 4.43
N VAL A 443 -5.12 -14.18 3.69
CA VAL A 443 -4.34 -13.01 4.13
C VAL A 443 -5.16 -11.72 4.02
N THR A 444 -6.05 -11.63 3.03
CA THR A 444 -6.84 -10.42 2.74
C THR A 444 -8.28 -10.52 3.23
N ARG A 445 -8.74 -11.73 3.55
CA ARG A 445 -10.07 -12.00 4.11
C ARG A 445 -10.34 -11.09 5.30
N GLY A 446 -11.51 -10.49 5.32
CA GLY A 446 -11.94 -9.61 6.40
C GLY A 446 -11.41 -8.17 6.32
N TYR A 447 -10.53 -7.84 5.36
CA TYR A 447 -10.08 -6.46 5.17
C TYR A 447 -11.26 -5.52 4.86
N GLY A 448 -11.34 -4.39 5.58
CA GLY A 448 -12.41 -3.40 5.36
C GLY A 448 -13.83 -3.89 5.67
N THR A 449 -13.98 -4.95 6.49
CA THR A 449 -15.29 -5.43 6.97
C THR A 449 -15.86 -4.60 8.12
N ALA A 450 -14.98 -3.99 8.92
CA ALA A 450 -15.40 -2.89 9.78
C ALA A 450 -15.76 -1.72 8.87
N TYR A 451 -16.98 -1.18 8.99
CA TYR A 451 -17.54 -0.06 8.21
C TYR A 451 -16.73 1.27 8.28
N SER A 452 -15.50 1.25 8.78
CA SER A 452 -14.59 2.39 8.78
C SER A 452 -14.01 2.62 7.37
N SER A 453 -14.29 3.78 6.78
CA SER A 453 -13.67 4.15 5.50
C SER A 453 -12.15 4.24 5.63
N VAL A 454 -11.44 3.73 4.64
CA VAL A 454 -9.98 3.78 4.61
C VAL A 454 -9.48 5.23 4.64
N ALA A 455 -8.63 5.54 5.61
CA ALA A 455 -8.09 6.88 5.87
C ALA A 455 -9.12 8.01 5.98
N GLY A 456 -10.36 7.71 6.40
CA GLY A 456 -11.41 8.72 6.49
C GLY A 456 -11.91 9.25 5.13
N PHE A 457 -11.59 8.57 4.03
CA PHE A 457 -11.93 8.98 2.67
C PHE A 457 -13.43 9.14 2.42
N ALA A 458 -14.29 8.35 3.08
CA ALA A 458 -15.74 8.45 2.88
C ALA A 458 -16.31 9.83 3.22
N ALA A 459 -15.64 10.61 4.08
CA ALA A 459 -16.04 11.99 4.41
C ALA A 459 -15.90 12.97 3.23
N TYR A 460 -15.25 12.57 2.14
CA TYR A 460 -15.04 13.36 0.93
C TYR A 460 -15.88 12.88 -0.25
N ILE A 461 -16.60 11.77 -0.11
CA ILE A 461 -17.48 11.24 -1.15
C ILE A 461 -18.78 12.06 -1.14
N THR A 462 -18.92 12.93 -2.13
CA THR A 462 -20.14 13.75 -2.33
C THR A 462 -20.98 13.17 -3.48
N GLU A 463 -22.28 13.49 -3.51
CA GLU A 463 -23.14 13.16 -4.66
C GLU A 463 -22.58 13.74 -5.97
N ASP A 464 -22.01 14.95 -5.93
CA ASP A 464 -21.39 15.58 -7.10
C ASP A 464 -20.16 14.80 -7.60
N ALA A 465 -19.37 14.24 -6.68
CA ALA A 465 -18.24 13.38 -7.03
C ALA A 465 -18.67 12.03 -7.61
N LEU A 466 -19.82 11.49 -7.17
CA LEU A 466 -20.34 10.21 -7.65
C LEU A 466 -21.10 10.34 -8.98
N ARG A 467 -21.87 11.42 -9.16
CA ARG A 467 -22.84 11.62 -10.24
C ARG A 467 -22.77 13.06 -10.79
N PRO A 468 -21.64 13.46 -11.40
CA PRO A 468 -21.44 14.82 -11.88
C PRO A 468 -22.45 15.24 -12.97
N ASP A 469 -22.97 14.28 -13.74
CA ASP A 469 -23.86 14.55 -14.89
C ASP A 469 -25.31 14.92 -14.48
N VAL A 470 -25.75 14.54 -13.27
CA VAL A 470 -27.15 14.69 -12.86
C VAL A 470 -27.53 16.15 -12.56
N LYS A 471 -26.60 16.95 -12.03
CA LYS A 471 -26.85 18.38 -11.73
C LYS A 471 -26.60 19.32 -12.92
N GLY A 472 -25.79 18.90 -13.90
CA GLY A 472 -25.64 19.63 -15.16
C GLY A 472 -26.98 19.74 -15.90
N ALA A 473 -27.77 18.66 -15.93
CA ALA A 473 -29.10 18.64 -16.54
C ALA A 473 -30.15 19.47 -15.77
N ALA A 474 -30.07 19.50 -14.43
CA ALA A 474 -30.99 20.29 -13.60
C ALA A 474 -30.77 21.81 -13.76
N ARG A 475 -29.51 22.28 -13.84
CA ARG A 475 -29.19 23.71 -14.03
C ARG A 475 -29.51 24.23 -15.44
N VAL A 476 -29.43 23.38 -16.45
CA VAL A 476 -29.88 23.73 -17.81
C VAL A 476 -31.41 23.88 -17.86
N SER A 477 -32.14 23.08 -17.08
CA SER A 477 -33.60 23.17 -17.01
C SER A 477 -34.08 24.43 -16.30
N GLU A 478 -33.41 24.88 -15.23
CA GLU A 478 -33.74 26.15 -14.55
C GLU A 478 -33.35 27.39 -15.37
N GLY A 479 -32.27 27.33 -16.15
CA GLY A 479 -31.87 28.41 -17.06
C GLY A 479 -32.81 28.57 -18.27
N ILE A 480 -33.45 27.49 -18.72
CA ILE A 480 -34.41 27.53 -19.83
C ILE A 480 -35.79 28.04 -19.36
N VAL A 481 -36.19 27.78 -18.11
CA VAL A 481 -37.48 28.25 -17.57
C VAL A 481 -37.47 29.75 -17.26
N LEU A 482 -36.31 30.35 -16.95
CA LEU A 482 -36.21 31.79 -16.66
C LEU A 482 -35.90 32.68 -17.88
N GLY A 483 -35.59 32.09 -19.05
CA GLY A 483 -35.30 32.82 -20.29
C GLY A 483 -36.47 32.96 -21.27
N GLY A 484 -37.66 32.44 -20.91
CA GLY A 484 -38.75 32.18 -21.85
C GLY A 484 -39.98 33.08 -21.76
N TYR A 485 -39.92 34.29 -21.19
CA TYR A 485 -41.04 35.25 -21.28
C TYR A 485 -40.55 36.70 -21.22
N ALA A 486 -40.00 37.19 -22.33
CA ALA A 486 -39.91 38.62 -22.62
C ALA A 486 -40.00 38.82 -24.15
N GLY A 487 -41.16 38.48 -24.72
CA GLY A 487 -41.54 38.79 -26.08
C GLY A 487 -42.62 39.87 -26.08
N SER A 488 -42.25 41.02 -26.65
CA SER A 488 -43.07 41.95 -27.45
C SER A 488 -44.57 42.07 -27.11
N CYS A 489 -44.93 43.21 -26.50
CA CYS A 489 -45.98 44.13 -26.97
C CYS A 489 -45.77 45.50 -26.31
#